data_AF-A0A6G1SC76-F1
#
_entry.id   AF-A0A6G1SC76-F1
#
_cell.length_a   1.000
_cell.length_b   1.000
_cell.length_c   1.000
_cell.angle_alpha   90.00
_cell.angle_beta   90.00
_cell.angle_gamma   90.00
#
_symmetry.space_group_name_H-M   'P 1'
#
loop_
_entity.id
_entity.type
_entity.pdbx_description
1 polymer ?
#
loop_
_entity_poly.entity_id
_entity_poly.type
_entity_poly.pdbx_seq_one_letter_code
_entity_poly.pdbx_strand_id
1 'polypeptide(L)'
;MVIKKSRDARLQLRVWNRLLEGRIALQKVVTAVRDLEKIRQVEQKPLSENDGPVVSIKKLLKCLVRLRETYRIKSQFCLTNQDKDKDEEQDGDRSDDDEIAMDCDDETLTKKHDDYQGIREEIISKWCEKTKIGVIPKKGYVAMELPTLQLIQNSMKEKNRLIKRTQLDRSSHQDDAYHPETFNDDDFYHNLLKEMISKAESSQWVELQRTRYKSKRKADTRATKGRKIKKDLVPKLVNFMAPMRPMNMRDKEVMPEQIRVELLKSLFGGSIQSRSVVEHEE
;
A
#
# COMPACT_ATOMS: atom_id res chain seq x y z
N MET A 1 -7.32 -31.40 -23.89
CA MET A 1 -6.56 -31.08 -22.65
C MET A 1 -6.42 -29.57 -22.39
N VAL A 2 -6.08 -28.76 -23.41
CA VAL A 2 -5.88 -27.29 -23.29
C VAL A 2 -7.11 -26.52 -22.79
N ILE A 3 -8.30 -26.87 -23.28
CA ILE A 3 -9.56 -26.19 -22.89
C ILE A 3 -9.87 -26.40 -21.40
N LYS A 4 -9.73 -27.64 -20.89
CA LYS A 4 -9.92 -27.96 -19.46
C LYS A 4 -8.93 -27.16 -18.59
N LYS A 5 -7.64 -27.19 -18.93
CA LYS A 5 -6.59 -26.42 -18.23
C LYS A 5 -6.89 -24.91 -18.19
N SER A 6 -7.41 -24.35 -19.29
CA SER A 6 -7.79 -22.92 -19.34
C SER A 6 -9.00 -22.60 -18.45
N ARG A 7 -9.97 -23.52 -18.37
CA ARG A 7 -11.16 -23.40 -17.51
C ARG A 7 -10.76 -23.48 -16.04
N ASP A 8 -9.88 -24.40 -15.69
CA ASP A 8 -9.39 -24.57 -14.32
C ASP A 8 -8.60 -23.34 -13.86
N ALA A 9 -7.74 -22.77 -14.72
CA ALA A 9 -7.03 -21.53 -14.42
C ALA A 9 -7.99 -20.34 -14.20
N ARG A 10 -9.07 -20.24 -14.99
CA ARG A 10 -10.11 -19.19 -14.79
C ARG A 10 -10.87 -19.38 -13.49
N LEU A 11 -11.16 -20.63 -13.09
CA LEU A 11 -11.81 -20.93 -11.81
C LEU A 11 -10.90 -20.58 -10.64
N GLN A 12 -9.61 -20.96 -10.68
CA GLN A 12 -8.63 -20.58 -9.67
C GLN A 12 -8.54 -19.06 -9.52
N LEU A 13 -8.49 -18.33 -10.64
CA LEU A 13 -8.45 -16.87 -10.62
C LEU A 13 -9.73 -16.27 -10.00
N ARG A 14 -10.89 -16.86 -10.28
CA ARG A 14 -12.17 -16.42 -9.71
C ARG A 14 -12.20 -16.63 -8.20
N VAL A 15 -11.76 -17.78 -7.71
CA VAL A 15 -11.65 -18.07 -6.27
C VAL A 15 -10.72 -17.07 -5.60
N TRP A 16 -9.53 -16.85 -6.18
CA TRP A 16 -8.58 -15.85 -5.69
C TRP A 16 -9.19 -14.45 -5.60
N ASN A 17 -9.86 -13.99 -6.66
CA ASN A 17 -10.49 -12.66 -6.67
C ASN A 17 -11.59 -12.55 -5.59
N ARG A 18 -12.39 -13.60 -5.36
CA ARG A 18 -13.41 -13.60 -4.29
C ARG A 18 -12.79 -13.55 -2.90
N LEU A 19 -11.70 -14.28 -2.66
CA LEU A 19 -10.97 -14.20 -1.40
C LEU A 19 -10.35 -12.82 -1.19
N LEU A 20 -9.82 -12.22 -2.25
CA LEU A 20 -9.26 -10.87 -2.23
C LEU A 20 -10.32 -9.81 -1.90
N GLU A 21 -11.49 -9.88 -2.54
CA GLU A 21 -12.66 -9.06 -2.24
C GLU A 21 -13.08 -9.21 -0.76
N GLY A 22 -13.17 -10.45 -0.28
CA GLY A 22 -13.49 -10.74 1.12
C GLY A 22 -12.50 -10.12 2.10
N ARG A 23 -11.19 -10.23 1.83
CA ARG A 23 -10.17 -9.60 2.67
C ARG A 23 -10.28 -8.08 2.67
N ILE A 24 -10.50 -7.46 1.51
CA ILE A 24 -10.68 -6.01 1.38
C ILE A 24 -11.90 -5.55 2.19
N ALA A 25 -13.01 -6.30 2.14
CA ALA A 25 -14.21 -6.01 2.93
C ALA A 25 -13.95 -6.12 4.43
N LEU A 26 -13.20 -7.14 4.88
CA LEU A 26 -12.79 -7.31 6.28
C LEU A 26 -11.91 -6.17 6.80
N GLN A 27 -11.31 -5.33 5.95
CA GLN A 27 -10.50 -4.21 6.42
C GLN A 27 -11.27 -3.27 7.32
N LYS A 28 -12.54 -2.98 6.99
CA LYS A 28 -13.40 -2.10 7.80
C LYS A 28 -13.59 -2.63 9.21
N VAL A 29 -13.70 -3.96 9.36
CA VAL A 29 -13.83 -4.62 10.66
C VAL A 29 -12.54 -4.46 11.46
N VAL A 30 -11.38 -4.69 10.83
CA VAL A 30 -10.06 -4.52 11.48
C VAL A 30 -9.86 -3.07 11.95
N THR A 31 -10.23 -2.08 11.12
CA THR A 31 -10.14 -0.66 11.50
C THR A 31 -11.10 -0.32 12.64
N ALA A 32 -12.34 -0.83 12.62
CA ALA A 32 -13.29 -0.61 13.70
C ALA A 32 -12.81 -1.23 15.03
N VAL A 33 -12.21 -2.42 15.00
CA VAL A 33 -11.60 -3.06 16.18
C VAL A 33 -10.47 -2.20 16.76
N ARG A 34 -9.66 -1.55 15.92
CA ARG A 34 -8.63 -0.60 16.38
C ARG A 34 -9.23 0.56 17.16
N ASP A 35 -10.33 1.14 16.68
CA ASP A 35 -10.97 2.27 17.36
C ASP A 35 -11.70 1.87 18.65
N LEU A 36 -12.17 0.61 18.76
CA LEU A 36 -12.69 0.05 20.01
C LEU A 36 -11.62 -0.05 21.10
N GLU A 37 -10.35 -0.28 20.75
CA GLU A 37 -9.26 -0.35 21.73
C GLU A 37 -9.00 1.00 22.41
N LYS A 38 -9.23 2.12 21.71
CA LYS A 38 -9.19 3.46 22.33
C LYS A 38 -10.24 3.62 23.44
N ILE A 39 -11.35 2.87 23.35
CA ILE A 39 -12.44 2.86 24.32
C ILE A 39 -12.16 1.86 25.46
N ARG A 40 -11.35 0.81 25.24
CA ARG A 40 -11.01 -0.22 26.23
C ARG A 40 -10.22 0.31 27.44
N GLN A 41 -9.71 1.55 27.37
CA GLN A 41 -9.13 2.25 28.53
C GLN A 41 -10.18 2.65 29.58
N VAL A 42 -11.47 2.53 29.28
CA VAL A 42 -12.58 2.68 30.23
C VAL A 42 -12.96 1.28 30.72
N GLU A 43 -12.86 1.04 32.03
CA GLU A 43 -13.10 -0.22 32.75
C GLU A 43 -14.18 -1.12 32.10
N GLN A 44 -13.79 -2.31 31.64
CA GLN A 44 -14.74 -3.29 31.10
C GLN A 44 -14.91 -4.49 32.02
N LYS A 45 -16.18 -4.76 32.35
CA LYS A 45 -16.65 -6.04 32.88
C LYS A 45 -16.43 -7.12 31.80
N PRO A 46 -15.90 -8.30 32.14
CA PRO A 46 -15.73 -9.37 31.17
C PRO A 46 -17.08 -9.72 30.53
N LEU A 47 -17.12 -9.74 29.20
CA LEU A 47 -18.27 -10.21 28.44
C LEU A 47 -18.50 -11.68 28.77
N SER A 48 -19.77 -12.06 28.96
CA SER A 48 -20.13 -13.46 29.22
C SER A 48 -19.84 -14.30 27.97
N GLU A 49 -19.36 -15.52 28.16
CA GLU A 49 -19.12 -16.45 27.04
C GLU A 49 -20.38 -16.74 26.21
N ASN A 50 -21.55 -16.54 26.81
CA ASN A 50 -22.86 -16.74 26.20
C ASN A 50 -23.42 -15.48 25.50
N ASP A 51 -22.66 -14.39 25.44
CA ASP A 51 -23.10 -13.17 24.77
C ASP A 51 -23.21 -13.39 23.25
N GLY A 52 -24.27 -12.85 22.63
CA GLY A 52 -24.60 -13.06 21.22
C GLY A 52 -23.47 -12.73 20.24
N PRO A 53 -22.72 -11.62 20.43
CA PRO A 53 -21.55 -11.29 19.61
C PRO A 53 -20.41 -12.31 19.78
N VAL A 54 -20.14 -12.76 21.01
CA VAL A 54 -19.07 -13.74 21.30
C VAL A 54 -19.39 -15.08 20.63
N VAL A 55 -20.64 -15.53 20.73
CA VAL A 55 -21.12 -16.75 20.05
C VAL A 55 -20.99 -16.62 18.52
N SER A 56 -21.32 -15.46 17.98
CA SER A 56 -21.21 -15.19 16.53
C SER A 56 -19.77 -15.22 16.03
N ILE A 57 -18.83 -14.66 16.80
CA ILE A 57 -17.39 -14.70 16.50
C ILE A 57 -16.86 -16.13 16.60
N LYS A 58 -17.21 -16.86 17.67
CA LYS A 58 -16.85 -18.28 17.82
C LYS A 58 -17.38 -19.11 16.63
N LYS A 59 -18.61 -18.86 16.16
CA LYS A 59 -19.18 -19.52 14.97
C LYS A 59 -18.42 -19.17 13.69
N LEU A 60 -18.08 -17.89 13.49
CA LEU A 60 -17.28 -17.46 12.33
C LEU A 60 -15.91 -18.14 12.32
N LEU A 61 -15.21 -18.18 13.46
CA LEU A 61 -13.92 -18.85 13.59
C LEU A 61 -14.03 -20.33 13.20
N LYS A 62 -15.04 -21.04 13.72
CA LYS A 62 -15.32 -22.43 13.35
C LYS A 62 -15.54 -22.60 11.85
N CYS A 63 -16.32 -21.73 11.21
CA CYS A 63 -16.54 -21.75 9.76
C CYS A 63 -15.23 -21.56 8.97
N LEU A 64 -14.36 -20.63 9.40
CA LEU A 64 -13.07 -20.38 8.75
C LEU A 64 -12.10 -21.56 8.89
N VAL A 65 -12.07 -22.20 10.07
CA VAL A 65 -11.26 -23.39 10.32
C VAL A 65 -11.74 -24.57 9.47
N ARG A 66 -13.07 -24.80 9.39
CA ARG A 66 -13.67 -25.81 8.50
C ARG A 66 -13.29 -25.55 7.04
N LEU A 67 -13.42 -24.31 6.58
CA LEU A 67 -13.02 -23.92 5.23
C LEU A 67 -11.55 -24.22 4.97
N ARG A 68 -10.66 -23.91 5.92
CA ARG A 68 -9.23 -24.23 5.79
C ARG A 68 -8.98 -25.74 5.69
N GLU A 69 -9.65 -26.55 6.52
CA GLU A 69 -9.48 -28.00 6.53
C GLU A 69 -9.95 -28.64 5.23
N THR A 70 -11.12 -28.24 4.72
CA THR A 70 -11.63 -28.73 3.43
C THR A 70 -10.67 -28.45 2.28
N TYR A 71 -10.05 -27.25 2.24
CA TYR A 71 -9.00 -26.96 1.26
C TYR A 71 -7.72 -27.76 1.48
N ARG A 72 -7.33 -28.03 2.74
CA ARG A 72 -6.18 -28.88 3.06
C ARG A 72 -6.38 -30.29 2.52
N ILE A 73 -7.49 -30.95 2.86
CA ILE A 73 -7.82 -32.31 2.39
C ILE A 73 -7.83 -32.35 0.86
N LYS A 74 -8.48 -31.38 0.23
CA LYS A 74 -8.54 -31.30 -1.24
C LYS A 74 -7.17 -31.03 -1.88
N SER A 75 -6.29 -30.28 -1.22
CA SER A 75 -4.90 -30.07 -1.68
C SER A 75 -4.06 -31.33 -1.54
N GLN A 76 -4.30 -32.14 -0.50
CA GLN A 76 -3.61 -33.40 -0.25
C GLN A 76 -3.96 -34.44 -1.32
N PHE A 77 -5.23 -34.52 -1.72
CA PHE A 77 -5.68 -35.35 -2.85
C PHE A 77 -4.94 -35.01 -4.17
N CYS A 78 -4.58 -33.74 -4.39
CA CYS A 78 -3.82 -33.33 -5.58
C CYS A 78 -2.31 -33.67 -5.52
N LEU A 79 -1.75 -33.93 -4.34
CA LEU A 79 -0.34 -34.30 -4.18
C LEU A 79 -0.15 -35.83 -4.17
N THR A 80 -1.08 -36.57 -3.57
CA THR A 80 -1.01 -38.04 -3.47
C THR A 80 -1.37 -38.75 -4.78
N ASN A 81 -2.12 -38.12 -5.68
CA ASN A 81 -2.59 -38.76 -6.92
C ASN A 81 -1.59 -38.72 -8.09
N GLN A 82 -0.28 -38.58 -7.82
CA GLN A 82 0.71 -38.94 -8.84
C GLN A 82 1.10 -40.42 -8.81
N ASP A 83 0.74 -41.16 -7.77
CA ASP A 83 0.94 -42.61 -7.71
C ASP A 83 -0.23 -43.28 -6.99
N LYS A 84 -1.30 -43.57 -7.74
CA LYS A 84 -2.26 -44.69 -7.56
C LYS A 84 -3.52 -44.40 -8.38
N ASP A 85 -3.42 -44.65 -9.69
CA ASP A 85 -4.56 -45.21 -10.39
C ASP A 85 -4.80 -46.60 -9.76
N LYS A 86 -5.84 -46.70 -8.92
CA LYS A 86 -6.78 -47.82 -8.81
C LYS A 86 -7.67 -47.66 -7.58
N ASP A 87 -8.96 -47.59 -7.89
CA ASP A 87 -10.08 -48.14 -7.13
C ASP A 87 -10.23 -47.67 -5.68
N GLU A 88 -11.16 -46.72 -5.48
CA GLU A 88 -12.29 -46.86 -4.56
C GLU A 88 -13.15 -45.59 -4.65
N GLU A 89 -14.15 -45.62 -5.55
CA GLU A 89 -15.37 -44.82 -5.36
C GLU A 89 -16.12 -45.41 -4.17
N GLN A 90 -15.80 -44.96 -2.95
CA GLN A 90 -16.75 -45.07 -1.84
C GLN A 90 -17.66 -43.86 -1.86
N ASP A 91 -18.76 -44.05 -2.58
CA ASP A 91 -20.03 -43.37 -2.37
C ASP A 91 -20.48 -43.66 -0.93
N GLY A 92 -20.16 -42.75 -0.03
CA GLY A 92 -20.51 -42.80 1.37
C GLY A 92 -21.12 -41.46 1.74
N ASP A 93 -22.46 -41.44 1.75
CA ASP A 93 -23.32 -40.43 2.37
C ASP A 93 -22.91 -40.22 3.84
N ARG A 94 -21.84 -39.46 4.06
CA ARG A 94 -21.53 -38.89 5.36
C ARG A 94 -22.19 -37.53 5.36
N SER A 95 -23.25 -37.42 6.16
CA SER A 95 -23.74 -36.13 6.62
C SER A 95 -22.56 -35.35 7.23
N ASP A 96 -21.98 -34.45 6.44
CA ASP A 96 -20.78 -33.65 6.74
C ASP A 96 -20.99 -32.67 7.92
N ASP A 97 -22.19 -32.63 8.51
CA ASP A 97 -22.57 -31.63 9.50
C ASP A 97 -22.17 -31.95 10.94
N ASP A 98 -22.02 -33.23 11.32
CA ASP A 98 -21.96 -33.61 12.75
C ASP A 98 -20.58 -34.00 13.31
N GLU A 99 -19.57 -34.32 12.49
CA GLU A 99 -18.26 -34.79 13.01
C GLU A 99 -17.16 -33.72 13.08
N ILE A 100 -17.47 -32.45 12.74
CA ILE A 100 -16.57 -31.31 12.98
C ILE A 100 -17.11 -30.43 14.11
N ALA A 101 -17.52 -31.06 15.21
CA ALA A 101 -17.59 -30.41 16.51
C ALA A 101 -16.16 -30.35 17.10
N MET A 102 -15.23 -29.72 16.37
CA MET A 102 -13.88 -29.55 16.86
C MET A 102 -13.86 -28.35 17.80
N ASP A 103 -13.49 -28.61 19.05
CA ASP A 103 -13.15 -27.54 19.97
C ASP A 103 -11.95 -26.79 19.38
N CYS A 104 -12.09 -25.48 19.22
CA CYS A 104 -11.13 -24.64 18.49
C CYS A 104 -10.23 -23.94 19.50
N ASP A 105 -9.49 -24.73 20.26
CA ASP A 105 -8.48 -24.25 21.20
C ASP A 105 -7.16 -23.92 20.47
N ASP A 106 -6.34 -23.10 21.12
CA ASP A 106 -5.07 -22.64 20.56
C ASP A 106 -4.08 -23.79 20.31
N GLU A 107 -4.13 -24.85 21.12
CA GLU A 107 -3.29 -26.03 20.99
C GLU A 107 -3.62 -26.83 19.72
N THR A 108 -4.91 -27.10 19.44
CA THR A 108 -5.28 -27.79 18.21
C THR A 108 -4.99 -26.95 16.96
N LEU A 109 -5.17 -25.63 17.03
CA LEU A 109 -4.81 -24.72 15.95
C LEU A 109 -3.31 -24.74 15.64
N THR A 110 -2.48 -24.80 16.68
CA THR A 110 -1.02 -24.87 16.57
C THR A 110 -0.61 -26.19 15.93
N LYS A 111 -1.11 -27.32 16.44
CA LYS A 111 -0.84 -28.65 15.87
C LYS A 111 -1.21 -28.72 14.39
N LYS A 112 -2.40 -28.22 14.04
CA LYS A 112 -2.84 -28.13 12.63
C LYS A 112 -1.99 -27.21 11.77
N HIS A 113 -1.40 -26.16 12.35
CA HIS A 113 -0.46 -25.31 11.64
C HIS A 113 0.83 -26.07 11.31
N ASP A 114 1.36 -26.80 12.28
CA ASP A 114 2.60 -27.55 12.14
C ASP A 114 2.44 -28.71 11.14
N ASP A 115 1.34 -29.45 11.21
CA ASP A 115 1.06 -30.52 10.23
C ASP A 115 0.96 -30.00 8.79
N TYR A 116 0.49 -28.75 8.63
CA TYR A 116 0.35 -28.12 7.31
C TYR A 116 1.67 -27.54 6.77
N GLN A 117 2.68 -27.38 7.62
CA GLN A 117 3.93 -26.72 7.26
C GLN A 117 4.66 -27.42 6.12
N GLY A 118 4.82 -28.75 6.19
CA GLY A 118 5.52 -29.53 5.15
C GLY A 118 4.85 -29.41 3.79
N ILE A 119 3.53 -29.57 3.75
CA ILE A 119 2.72 -29.44 2.52
C ILE A 119 2.85 -28.03 1.93
N ARG A 120 2.76 -27.00 2.77
CA ARG A 120 2.91 -25.61 2.35
C ARG A 120 4.28 -25.37 1.70
N GLU A 121 5.33 -25.86 2.34
CA GLU A 121 6.71 -25.67 1.86
C GLU A 121 6.95 -26.39 0.53
N GLU A 122 6.45 -27.63 0.38
CA GLU A 122 6.51 -28.39 -0.88
C GLU A 122 5.80 -27.66 -2.03
N ILE A 123 4.56 -27.20 -1.79
CA ILE A 123 3.78 -26.47 -2.79
C ILE A 123 4.49 -25.17 -3.19
N ILE A 124 5.02 -24.41 -2.22
CA ILE A 124 5.76 -23.18 -2.51
C ILE A 124 7.01 -23.48 -3.34
N SER A 125 7.77 -24.53 -3.01
CA SER A 125 8.96 -24.92 -3.80
C SER A 125 8.57 -25.28 -5.23
N LYS A 126 7.56 -26.17 -5.40
CA LYS A 126 7.07 -26.62 -6.69
C LYS A 126 6.63 -25.47 -7.60
N TRP A 127 5.89 -24.50 -7.06
CA TRP A 127 5.46 -23.33 -7.84
C TRP A 127 6.57 -22.31 -8.07
N CYS A 128 7.49 -22.15 -7.13
CA CYS A 128 8.69 -21.33 -7.32
C CYS A 128 9.55 -21.88 -8.47
N GLU A 129 9.82 -23.19 -8.48
CA GLU A 129 10.58 -23.84 -9.54
C GLU A 129 9.88 -23.71 -10.90
N LYS A 130 8.56 -23.95 -10.96
CA LYS A 130 7.78 -23.78 -12.18
C LYS A 130 7.79 -22.35 -12.72
N THR A 131 7.91 -21.34 -11.86
CA THR A 131 7.94 -19.93 -12.27
C THR A 131 9.33 -19.43 -12.64
N LYS A 132 10.41 -20.11 -12.22
CA LYS A 132 11.78 -19.82 -12.64
C LYS A 132 12.05 -20.17 -14.11
N ILE A 133 11.35 -21.16 -14.65
CA ILE A 133 11.50 -21.61 -16.04
C ILE A 133 10.91 -20.53 -16.98
N GLY A 134 11.77 -19.65 -17.50
CA GLY A 134 11.41 -18.63 -18.51
C GLY A 134 11.75 -17.19 -18.12
N VAL A 135 12.21 -16.92 -16.89
CA VAL A 135 12.65 -15.57 -16.48
C VAL A 135 14.14 -15.41 -16.76
N ILE A 136 14.49 -14.70 -17.84
CA ILE A 136 15.88 -14.30 -18.10
C ILE A 136 16.29 -13.29 -17.02
N PRO A 137 17.32 -13.58 -16.21
CA PRO A 137 17.73 -12.67 -15.15
C PRO A 137 18.22 -11.35 -15.75
N LYS A 138 17.54 -10.25 -15.39
CA LYS A 138 18.03 -8.90 -15.70
C LYS A 138 19.30 -8.66 -14.89
N LYS A 139 20.44 -8.54 -15.59
CA LYS A 139 21.78 -8.28 -15.05
C LYS A 139 21.72 -7.17 -13.99
N GLY A 140 22.00 -7.51 -12.72
CA GLY A 140 22.10 -6.54 -11.61
C GLY A 140 21.21 -6.81 -10.37
N TYR A 141 20.27 -7.77 -10.41
CA TYR A 141 19.40 -8.10 -9.27
C TYR A 141 19.79 -9.44 -8.60
N VAL A 142 20.99 -9.52 -8.05
CA VAL A 142 21.49 -10.71 -7.32
C VAL A 142 20.71 -10.95 -6.01
N ALA A 143 20.01 -9.94 -5.49
CA ALA A 143 19.16 -10.06 -4.30
C ALA A 143 17.89 -10.95 -4.49
N MET A 144 17.60 -11.40 -5.71
CA MET A 144 16.46 -12.29 -6.03
C MET A 144 16.84 -13.78 -6.19
N GLU A 145 18.09 -14.16 -5.95
CA GLU A 145 18.56 -15.54 -6.21
C GLU A 145 18.29 -16.53 -5.07
N LEU A 146 17.91 -16.05 -3.88
CA LEU A 146 17.53 -16.94 -2.79
C LEU A 146 16.19 -17.64 -3.12
N PRO A 147 16.09 -18.97 -2.92
CA PRO A 147 14.82 -19.68 -2.96
C PRO A 147 13.75 -18.95 -2.15
N THR A 148 12.53 -18.87 -2.67
CA THR A 148 11.42 -18.15 -1.99
C THR A 148 11.22 -18.61 -0.55
N LEU A 149 11.43 -19.90 -0.28
CA LEU A 149 11.42 -20.46 1.08
C LEU A 149 12.48 -19.83 1.99
N GLN A 150 13.71 -19.66 1.51
CA GLN A 150 14.77 -18.99 2.27
C GLN A 150 14.45 -17.50 2.48
N LEU A 151 13.83 -16.84 1.50
CA LEU A 151 13.37 -15.46 1.63
C LEU A 151 12.29 -15.33 2.73
N ILE A 152 11.34 -16.26 2.75
CA ILE A 152 10.30 -16.36 3.79
C ILE A 152 10.97 -16.61 5.14
N GLN A 153 11.85 -17.61 5.25
CA GLN A 153 12.55 -17.93 6.50
C GLN A 153 13.36 -16.74 7.03
N ASN A 154 14.10 -16.04 6.17
CA ASN A 154 14.86 -14.86 6.57
C ASN A 154 13.95 -13.72 7.03
N SER A 155 12.81 -13.52 6.37
CA SER A 155 11.80 -12.56 6.82
C SER A 155 11.20 -12.97 8.17
N MET A 156 10.98 -14.27 8.38
CA MET A 156 10.44 -14.83 9.62
C MET A 156 11.45 -14.79 10.77
N LYS A 157 12.76 -14.78 10.52
CA LYS A 157 13.79 -14.52 11.56
C LYS A 157 13.59 -13.15 12.21
N GLU A 158 13.12 -12.16 11.45
CA GLU A 158 12.79 -10.82 11.95
C GLU A 158 11.30 -10.65 12.32
N LYS A 159 10.61 -11.72 12.75
CA LYS A 159 9.18 -11.69 13.10
C LYS A 159 8.82 -10.56 14.08
N ASN A 160 9.64 -10.34 15.10
CA ASN A 160 9.40 -9.27 16.09
C ASN A 160 9.42 -7.88 15.47
N ARG A 161 10.30 -7.63 14.49
CA ARG A 161 10.34 -6.37 13.74
C ARG A 161 9.11 -6.22 12.85
N LEU A 162 8.62 -7.31 12.26
CA LEU A 162 7.41 -7.30 11.44
C LEU A 162 6.16 -6.99 12.27
N ILE A 163 6.02 -7.62 13.45
CA ILE A 163 4.97 -7.31 14.42
C ILE A 163 5.05 -5.83 14.82
N LYS A 164 6.26 -5.34 15.08
CA LYS A 164 6.50 -3.92 15.38
C LYS A 164 5.99 -2.98 14.30
N ARG A 165 6.24 -3.32 13.06
CA ARG A 165 5.80 -2.53 11.92
C ARG A 165 4.27 -2.44 11.80
N THR A 166 3.55 -3.47 12.28
CA THR A 166 2.08 -3.50 12.31
C THR A 166 1.47 -2.82 13.53
N GLN A 167 2.26 -2.52 14.56
CA GLN A 167 1.77 -1.86 15.79
C GLN A 167 1.95 -0.34 15.76
N LEU A 168 2.47 0.18 14.64
CA LEU A 168 2.71 1.61 14.43
C LEU A 168 1.46 2.27 13.85
N ASP A 169 0.96 3.29 14.53
CA ASP A 169 -0.13 4.11 13.99
C ASP A 169 0.42 5.07 12.92
N ARG A 170 -0.15 5.02 11.72
CA ARG A 170 0.23 5.88 10.59
C ARG A 170 -0.90 6.80 10.16
N SER A 171 -2.04 6.72 10.86
CA SER A 171 -3.22 7.50 10.56
C SER A 171 -3.11 8.94 11.09
N SER A 172 -2.38 9.14 12.19
CA SER A 172 -2.04 10.45 12.72
C SER A 172 -0.60 10.81 12.31
N HIS A 173 -0.45 11.91 11.57
CA HIS A 173 0.87 12.42 11.15
C HIS A 173 1.72 13.01 12.29
N GLN A 174 1.38 12.72 13.55
CA GLN A 174 1.95 13.44 14.70
C GLN A 174 2.65 12.55 15.73
N ASP A 175 2.37 11.25 15.82
CA ASP A 175 3.05 10.41 16.80
C ASP A 175 3.35 9.02 16.21
N ASP A 176 4.63 8.64 16.10
CA ASP A 176 5.09 7.26 15.88
C ASP A 176 4.86 6.42 17.16
N ALA A 177 3.67 6.53 17.74
CA ALA A 177 3.30 5.82 18.96
C ALA A 177 3.11 4.34 18.64
N TYR A 178 3.75 3.52 19.47
CA TYR A 178 3.72 2.08 19.34
C TYR A 178 2.62 1.50 20.23
N HIS A 179 1.66 0.79 19.64
CA HIS A 179 0.53 0.22 20.36
C HIS A 179 0.57 -1.31 20.29
N PRO A 180 1.03 -1.99 21.37
CA PRO A 180 1.21 -3.46 21.39
C PRO A 180 -0.02 -4.28 20.99
N GLU A 181 -1.20 -3.73 21.22
CA GLU A 181 -2.47 -4.41 20.98
C GLU A 181 -3.13 -4.02 19.65
N THR A 182 -2.53 -3.08 18.91
CA THR A 182 -3.06 -2.63 17.62
C THR A 182 -2.50 -3.46 16.47
N PHE A 183 -3.38 -3.83 15.53
CA PHE A 183 -2.99 -4.40 14.26
C PHE A 183 -3.20 -3.40 13.12
N ASN A 184 -2.13 -3.07 12.41
CA ASN A 184 -2.10 -2.17 11.26
C ASN A 184 -1.43 -2.80 10.04
N ASP A 185 -2.25 -3.13 9.04
CA ASP A 185 -1.82 -3.68 7.77
C ASP A 185 -2.16 -2.76 6.58
N ASP A 186 -2.35 -1.46 6.80
CA ASP A 186 -2.78 -0.50 5.78
C ASP A 186 -1.90 -0.54 4.51
N ASP A 187 -0.57 -0.68 4.65
CA ASP A 187 0.34 -0.85 3.50
C ASP A 187 -0.03 -2.07 2.64
N PHE A 188 -0.32 -3.19 3.31
CA PHE A 188 -0.64 -4.46 2.66
C PHE A 188 -2.01 -4.36 2.02
N TYR A 189 -3.00 -3.82 2.73
CA TYR A 189 -4.32 -3.50 2.18
C TYR A 189 -4.22 -2.62 0.93
N HIS A 190 -3.45 -1.54 0.96
CA HIS A 190 -3.29 -0.65 -0.18
C HIS A 190 -2.58 -1.33 -1.36
N ASN A 191 -1.65 -2.27 -1.12
CA ASN A 191 -1.04 -3.06 -2.16
C ASN A 191 -2.03 -4.04 -2.80
N LEU A 192 -2.84 -4.73 -1.99
CA LEU A 192 -3.91 -5.62 -2.47
C LEU A 192 -4.97 -4.86 -3.28
N LEU A 193 -5.40 -3.71 -2.77
CA LEU A 193 -6.33 -2.84 -3.47
C LEU A 193 -5.74 -2.36 -4.80
N LYS A 194 -4.47 -1.94 -4.79
CA LYS A 194 -3.75 -1.56 -6.01
C LYS A 194 -3.72 -2.70 -7.02
N GLU A 195 -3.42 -3.93 -6.60
CA GLU A 195 -3.41 -5.09 -7.47
C GLU A 195 -4.80 -5.34 -8.07
N MET A 196 -5.84 -5.34 -7.24
CA MET A 196 -7.23 -5.56 -7.67
C MET A 196 -7.64 -4.55 -8.75
N ILE A 197 -7.39 -3.27 -8.54
CA ILE A 197 -7.82 -2.24 -9.49
C ILE A 197 -6.89 -2.20 -10.72
N SER A 198 -5.59 -2.45 -10.58
CA SER A 198 -4.67 -2.57 -11.73
C SER A 198 -5.05 -3.71 -12.69
N LYS A 199 -5.68 -4.75 -12.17
CA LYS A 199 -6.18 -5.90 -12.93
C LYS A 199 -7.55 -5.64 -13.56
N ALA A 200 -8.34 -4.75 -12.97
CA ALA A 200 -9.63 -4.31 -13.51
C ALA A 200 -9.47 -3.23 -14.60
N GLU A 201 -8.51 -2.32 -14.45
CA GLU A 201 -8.28 -1.17 -15.33
C GLU A 201 -6.79 -1.11 -15.71
N SER A 202 -6.36 -2.00 -16.60
CA SER A 202 -4.95 -2.08 -17.05
C SER A 202 -4.39 -0.77 -17.61
N SER A 203 -5.24 0.12 -18.13
CA SER A 203 -4.88 1.41 -18.75
C SER A 203 -4.81 2.59 -17.77
N GLN A 204 -5.71 2.68 -16.79
CA GLN A 204 -5.83 3.85 -15.89
C GLN A 204 -4.80 3.83 -14.74
N TRP A 205 -4.30 2.65 -14.37
CA TRP A 205 -3.37 2.49 -13.23
C TRP A 205 -1.93 2.87 -13.51
N VAL A 206 -1.47 2.78 -14.76
CA VAL A 206 -0.16 3.31 -15.17
C VAL A 206 -0.12 4.84 -14.94
N GLU A 207 -1.26 5.50 -15.10
CA GLU A 207 -1.43 6.93 -14.89
C GLU A 207 -1.45 7.29 -13.38
N LEU A 208 -2.12 6.49 -12.54
CA LEU A 208 -2.08 6.59 -11.07
C LEU A 208 -0.72 6.24 -10.45
N GLN A 209 0.07 5.35 -11.07
CA GLN A 209 1.46 5.08 -10.69
C GLN A 209 2.35 6.30 -10.97
N ARG A 210 2.17 6.98 -12.11
CA ARG A 210 2.87 8.23 -12.42
C ARG A 210 2.51 9.36 -11.47
N THR A 211 1.30 9.40 -10.92
CA THR A 211 0.91 10.40 -9.93
C THR A 211 1.42 10.07 -8.52
N ARG A 212 1.45 8.79 -8.10
CA ARG A 212 1.96 8.38 -6.77
C ARG A 212 3.48 8.28 -6.67
N TYR A 213 4.21 8.00 -7.75
CA TYR A 213 5.69 8.11 -7.76
C TYR A 213 6.15 9.56 -7.51
N LYS A 214 5.25 10.55 -7.69
CA LYS A 214 5.45 11.95 -7.30
C LYS A 214 5.20 12.23 -5.81
N SER A 215 4.67 11.28 -5.02
CA SER A 215 4.46 11.44 -3.56
C SER A 215 5.71 11.14 -2.73
N LYS A 216 6.67 10.35 -3.24
CA LYS A 216 8.06 10.43 -2.74
C LYS A 216 8.73 11.60 -3.46
N ARG A 217 8.32 12.82 -3.13
CA ARG A 217 8.85 14.04 -3.75
C ARG A 217 10.37 14.06 -3.55
N LYS A 218 11.15 13.97 -4.64
CA LYS A 218 12.56 14.35 -4.61
C LYS A 218 12.62 15.77 -4.05
N ALA A 219 13.13 15.91 -2.83
CA ALA A 219 13.32 17.21 -2.22
C ALA A 219 14.27 18.01 -3.13
N ASP A 220 13.79 19.14 -3.66
CA ASP A 220 14.61 20.08 -4.42
C ASP A 220 15.65 20.66 -3.44
N THR A 221 16.87 20.12 -3.48
CA THR A 221 17.95 20.47 -2.53
C THR A 221 18.40 21.92 -2.67
N ARG A 222 18.16 22.58 -3.83
CA ARG A 222 18.34 24.03 -3.98
C ARG A 222 17.24 24.79 -3.25
N ALA A 223 16.00 24.33 -3.34
CA ALA A 223 14.87 24.97 -2.65
C ALA A 223 14.90 24.78 -1.12
N THR A 224 15.40 23.65 -0.62
CA THR A 224 15.47 23.38 0.83
C THR A 224 16.59 24.14 1.53
N LYS A 225 17.67 24.47 0.81
CA LYS A 225 18.79 25.28 1.33
C LYS A 225 18.75 26.76 0.91
N GLY A 226 17.59 27.25 0.46
CA GLY A 226 17.39 28.68 0.15
C GLY A 226 18.06 29.21 -1.13
N ARG A 227 18.61 28.33 -2.00
CA ARG A 227 19.24 28.71 -3.28
C ARG A 227 18.23 28.92 -4.43
N LYS A 228 16.93 28.85 -4.11
CA LYS A 228 15.82 29.12 -5.01
C LYS A 228 14.87 30.07 -4.29
N ILE A 229 14.58 31.20 -4.92
CA ILE A 229 13.70 32.24 -4.37
C ILE A 229 12.26 31.67 -4.34
N LYS A 230 11.65 31.67 -3.16
CA LYS A 230 10.24 31.34 -2.97
C LYS A 230 9.46 32.63 -2.78
N LYS A 231 8.33 32.77 -3.46
CA LYS A 231 7.44 33.94 -3.34
C LYS A 231 6.41 33.72 -2.24
N ASP A 232 6.88 33.25 -1.09
CA ASP A 232 6.03 32.96 0.06
C ASP A 232 6.05 34.18 1.01
N LEU A 233 4.91 34.49 1.61
CA LEU A 233 4.79 35.58 2.58
C LEU A 233 5.49 35.17 3.88
N VAL A 234 6.51 35.93 4.31
CA VAL A 234 7.19 35.73 5.61
C VAL A 234 6.52 36.64 6.64
N PRO A 235 5.75 36.11 7.62
CA PRO A 235 4.91 36.94 8.50
C PRO A 235 5.68 38.00 9.29
N LYS A 236 6.91 37.68 9.72
CA LYS A 236 7.79 38.60 10.47
C LYS A 236 8.33 39.76 9.62
N LEU A 237 8.34 39.62 8.29
CA LEU A 237 8.80 40.65 7.36
C LEU A 237 7.64 41.52 6.83
N VAL A 238 6.39 41.14 7.11
CA VAL A 238 5.22 41.97 6.78
C VAL A 238 5.28 43.23 7.64
N ASN A 239 5.17 44.40 7.00
CA ASN A 239 5.23 45.72 7.65
C ASN A 239 6.54 45.99 8.43
N PHE A 240 7.65 45.35 8.06
CA PHE A 240 8.92 45.54 8.76
C PHE A 240 9.44 46.98 8.69
N MET A 241 9.20 47.68 7.56
CA MET A 241 9.53 49.09 7.40
C MET A 241 8.42 49.81 6.64
N ALA A 242 8.11 51.04 7.04
CA ALA A 242 7.28 51.92 6.24
C ALA A 242 8.06 52.42 5.02
N PRO A 243 7.42 52.59 3.84
CA PRO A 243 8.06 53.21 2.69
C PRO A 243 8.54 54.63 3.05
N MET A 244 9.85 54.83 3.08
CA MET A 244 10.45 56.14 3.31
C MET A 244 10.97 56.71 2.00
N ARG A 245 10.87 58.04 1.86
CA ARG A 245 11.63 58.73 0.80
C ARG A 245 13.13 58.58 1.11
N PRO A 246 13.98 58.37 0.10
CA PRO A 246 15.43 58.31 0.32
C PRO A 246 15.89 59.60 1.03
N MET A 247 16.67 59.42 2.10
CA MET A 247 17.03 60.46 3.08
C MET A 247 17.83 61.64 2.50
N ASN A 248 18.25 61.52 1.24
CA ASN A 248 19.18 62.43 0.58
C ASN A 248 18.49 63.29 -0.49
N MET A 249 17.15 63.33 -0.52
CA MET A 249 16.37 64.09 -1.50
C MET A 249 15.46 65.08 -0.77
N ARG A 250 15.74 66.39 -0.91
CA ARG A 250 14.81 67.45 -0.51
C ARG A 250 13.60 67.44 -1.46
N ASP A 251 12.44 67.94 -1.04
CA ASP A 251 11.22 67.95 -1.87
C ASP A 251 11.37 68.66 -3.24
N LYS A 252 12.38 69.51 -3.39
CA LYS A 252 12.73 70.22 -4.63
C LYS A 252 13.72 69.46 -5.53
N GLU A 253 14.26 68.34 -5.07
CA GLU A 253 15.24 67.48 -5.77
C GLU A 253 14.60 66.20 -6.32
N VAL A 254 13.31 65.99 -6.04
CA VAL A 254 12.52 64.94 -6.65
C VAL A 254 12.39 65.28 -8.14
N MET A 255 13.22 64.64 -8.97
CA MET A 255 13.06 64.64 -10.41
C MET A 255 11.58 64.31 -10.74
N PRO A 256 10.85 65.21 -11.42
CA PRO A 256 9.48 64.96 -11.83
C PRO A 256 9.38 63.62 -12.55
N GLU A 257 8.31 62.88 -12.29
CA GLU A 257 8.11 61.55 -12.87
C GLU A 257 8.20 61.57 -14.40
N GLN A 258 7.71 62.66 -15.01
CA GLN A 258 7.78 62.86 -16.46
C GLN A 258 9.22 62.85 -16.97
N ILE A 259 10.12 63.56 -16.30
CA ILE A 259 11.54 63.67 -16.71
C ILE A 259 12.25 62.33 -16.49
N ARG A 260 11.94 61.61 -15.41
CA ARG A 260 12.53 60.28 -15.16
C ARG A 260 12.11 59.27 -16.23
N VAL A 261 10.84 59.26 -16.59
CA VAL A 261 10.31 58.35 -17.61
C VAL A 261 10.89 58.69 -18.99
N GLU A 262 10.99 59.97 -19.34
CA GLU A 262 11.59 60.41 -20.60
C GLU A 262 13.08 60.06 -20.68
N LEU A 263 13.83 60.31 -19.60
CA LEU A 263 15.24 59.92 -19.50
C LEU A 263 15.43 58.40 -19.66
N LEU A 264 14.62 57.59 -18.96
CA LEU A 264 14.69 56.13 -19.04
C LEU A 264 14.29 55.59 -20.42
N LYS A 265 13.32 56.23 -21.08
CA LYS A 265 12.95 55.91 -22.47
C LYS A 265 14.07 56.27 -23.44
N SER A 266 14.76 57.38 -23.22
CA SER A 266 15.90 57.81 -24.03
C SER A 266 17.17 56.99 -23.77
N LEU A 267 17.23 56.25 -22.67
CA LEU A 267 18.39 55.46 -22.29
C LEU A 267 18.48 54.19 -23.15
N PHE A 268 19.65 53.93 -23.74
CA PHE A 268 19.95 52.74 -24.55
C PHE A 268 18.94 52.43 -25.67
N GLY A 269 18.90 53.30 -26.68
CA GLY A 269 18.30 52.99 -27.98
C GLY A 269 16.89 53.54 -28.23
N GLY A 270 16.31 54.30 -27.31
CA GLY A 270 15.00 54.93 -27.51
C GLY A 270 14.92 55.98 -28.62
N SER A 271 16.06 56.58 -29.00
CA SER A 271 16.14 57.52 -30.13
C SER A 271 16.26 56.83 -31.50
N ILE A 272 16.36 55.49 -31.55
CA ILE A 272 16.54 54.75 -32.80
C ILE A 272 15.21 54.64 -33.57
N GLN A 273 14.06 54.67 -32.90
CA GLN A 273 12.75 54.57 -33.56
C GLN A 273 12.24 55.88 -34.18
N SER A 274 12.75 57.06 -33.78
CA SER A 274 12.29 58.34 -34.34
C SER A 274 13.08 58.78 -35.59
N ARG A 275 14.15 58.07 -35.96
CA ARG A 275 15.01 58.44 -37.10
C ARG A 275 14.68 57.70 -38.40
N SER A 276 13.75 56.73 -38.39
CA SER A 276 13.44 55.89 -39.57
C SER A 276 12.22 56.34 -40.39
N VAL A 277 11.66 57.54 -40.16
CA VAL A 277 10.44 58.02 -40.87
C VAL A 277 10.65 59.36 -41.60
N VAL A 278 11.88 59.77 -41.90
CA VAL A 278 12.10 60.93 -42.79
C VAL A 278 13.18 60.62 -43.81
N GLU A 279 12.97 59.60 -44.65
CA GLU A 279 13.48 59.56 -46.02
C GLU A 279 12.45 58.81 -46.89
N HIS A 280 12.14 59.42 -48.04
CA HIS A 280 11.18 59.02 -49.10
C HIS A 280 9.71 59.40 -48.91
N GLU A 281 9.35 60.60 -49.40
CA GLU A 281 8.48 60.73 -50.59
C GLU A 281 8.81 62.05 -51.30
N GLU A 282 8.79 61.97 -52.64
CA GLU A 282 9.06 63.04 -53.63
C GLU A 282 8.10 64.23 -53.54
#